data_AF-A0AAU1K9A2-F1
#
_entry.id   AF-A0AAU1K9A2-F1
#
_cell.length_a   1.000
_cell.length_b   1.000
_cell.length_c   1.000
_cell.angle_alpha   90.00
_cell.angle_beta   90.00
_cell.angle_gamma   90.00
#
_symmetry.space_group_name_H-M   'P 1'
#
loop_
_entity.id
_entity.type
_entity.pdbx_description
1 polymer ?
#
loop_
_entity_poly.entity_id
_entity_poly.type
_entity_poly.pdbx_seq_one_letter_code
_entity_poly.pdbx_strand_id
1 'polypeptide(L)'
;MPTEQKTYVNSDLFRGALIRQSDVSDLEIRDCWFEERLKIVDCYGRDVYLAGAFGRIVVNDVDVTVYVEAELDRAEPNRVLAREAKTADEIRAAWAAIEETWAATFERVRALPEELLHQRVDDEWSFVETQRHLLYASDKWLGNPVLEEDEPYHPLGYGPAGADETGTGLTVDADPSLEQILEPRLARMGTMRAFVSGVTDAELDRLCTRKPIGNDPDADYGVRRCLKVVLAEEAEHHRYAVRDLAVLAAG
;
A
#
# COMPACT_ATOMS: atom_id res chain seq x y z
N MET A 1 24.02 -20.33 19.49
CA MET A 1 22.80 -20.15 20.31
C MET A 1 21.87 -19.29 19.49
N PRO A 2 20.54 -19.48 19.51
CA PRO A 2 19.65 -18.55 18.83
C PRO A 2 19.87 -17.18 19.47
N THR A 3 20.25 -16.20 18.68
CA THR A 3 20.37 -14.82 19.14
C THR A 3 18.96 -14.37 19.50
N GLU A 4 18.72 -14.04 20.76
CA GLU A 4 17.42 -13.53 21.20
C GLU A 4 17.19 -12.19 20.50
N GLN A 5 16.20 -12.12 19.61
CA GLN A 5 15.85 -10.91 18.88
C GLN A 5 15.28 -9.88 19.87
N LYS A 6 15.86 -8.67 19.89
CA LYS A 6 15.36 -7.56 20.69
C LYS A 6 14.48 -6.66 19.82
N THR A 7 13.18 -6.68 20.06
CA THR A 7 12.19 -5.88 19.33
C THR A 7 11.86 -4.59 20.09
N TYR A 8 11.84 -3.46 19.38
CA TYR A 8 11.48 -2.15 19.92
C TYR A 8 10.27 -1.61 19.14
N VAL A 9 9.13 -1.43 19.81
CA VAL A 9 7.87 -0.98 19.18
C VAL A 9 7.48 0.39 19.74
N ASN A 10 7.09 1.33 18.87
CA ASN A 10 6.67 2.69 19.25
C ASN A 10 7.64 3.38 20.24
N SER A 11 8.93 3.26 19.98
CA SER A 11 10.01 3.72 20.86
C SER A 11 10.86 4.82 20.18
N ASP A 12 11.33 5.78 20.96
CA ASP A 12 12.28 6.81 20.54
C ASP A 12 13.73 6.49 20.96
N LEU A 13 13.99 5.28 21.46
CA LEU A 13 15.28 4.88 22.05
C LEU A 13 16.48 5.12 21.12
N PHE A 14 16.29 4.97 19.80
CA PHE A 14 17.35 5.12 18.80
C PHE A 14 17.38 6.50 18.14
N ARG A 15 16.52 7.44 18.56
CA ARG A 15 16.49 8.79 18.00
C ARG A 15 17.83 9.47 18.27
N GLY A 16 18.54 9.83 17.19
CA GLY A 16 19.86 10.46 17.27
C GLY A 16 21.00 9.52 17.70
N ALA A 17 20.78 8.21 17.74
CA ALA A 17 21.82 7.24 18.10
C ALA A 17 22.92 7.15 17.02
N LEU A 18 24.17 6.96 17.47
CA LEU A 18 25.33 6.67 16.62
C LEU A 18 25.89 5.31 17.01
N ILE A 19 25.63 4.29 16.18
CA ILE A 19 26.19 2.95 16.34
C ILE A 19 27.50 2.89 15.52
N ARG A 20 28.61 2.51 16.15
CA ARG A 20 29.94 2.44 15.49
C ARG A 20 30.63 1.12 15.78
N GLN A 21 31.32 0.59 14.78
CA GLN A 21 32.15 -0.63 14.90
C GLN A 21 31.40 -1.78 15.59
N SER A 22 30.12 -1.93 15.28
CA SER A 22 29.23 -2.93 15.87
C SER A 22 28.75 -3.87 14.78
N ASP A 23 28.55 -5.14 15.14
CA ASP A 23 27.86 -6.09 14.29
C ASP A 23 26.36 -5.79 14.36
N VAL A 24 25.78 -5.41 13.22
CA VAL A 24 24.36 -5.15 13.04
C VAL A 24 23.77 -6.09 11.98
N SER A 25 24.40 -7.24 11.78
CA SER A 25 23.85 -8.31 10.96
C SER A 25 22.45 -8.66 11.47
N ASP A 26 21.55 -8.96 10.53
CA ASP A 26 20.14 -9.25 10.81
C ASP A 26 19.34 -8.06 11.41
N LEU A 27 19.86 -6.83 11.31
CA LEU A 27 19.09 -5.62 11.62
C LEU A 27 18.01 -5.41 10.56
N GLU A 28 16.77 -5.38 11.03
CA GLU A 28 15.62 -5.00 10.25
C GLU A 28 15.04 -3.69 10.77
N ILE A 29 14.75 -2.76 9.86
CA ILE A 29 14.07 -1.51 10.17
C ILE A 29 12.79 -1.45 9.34
N ARG A 30 11.67 -1.79 9.98
CA ARG A 30 10.33 -1.87 9.38
C ARG A 30 9.40 -0.82 9.98
N ASP A 31 8.53 -0.24 9.16
CA ASP A 31 7.50 0.73 9.55
C ASP A 31 8.03 1.88 10.42
N CYS A 32 9.26 2.29 10.16
CA CYS A 32 9.95 3.36 10.87
C CYS A 32 10.05 4.61 10.00
N TRP A 33 9.90 5.76 10.65
CA TRP A 33 10.02 7.07 10.02
C TRP A 33 11.28 7.78 10.51
N PHE A 34 11.98 8.42 9.58
CA PHE A 34 13.15 9.24 9.87
C PHE A 34 12.81 10.68 9.50
N GLU A 35 12.76 11.57 10.50
CA GLU A 35 12.37 12.97 10.28
C GLU A 35 13.35 13.71 9.36
N GLU A 36 14.65 13.45 9.52
CA GLU A 36 15.70 14.20 8.85
C GLU A 36 16.55 13.31 7.93
N ARG A 37 17.08 12.20 8.48
CA ARG A 37 18.04 11.36 7.76
C ARG A 37 18.24 9.99 8.40
N LEU A 38 18.32 8.95 7.57
CA LEU A 38 19.04 7.71 7.86
C LEU A 38 20.42 7.76 7.16
N LYS A 39 21.49 7.44 7.88
CA LYS A 39 22.86 7.41 7.32
C LYS A 39 23.54 6.08 7.62
N ILE A 40 23.82 5.34 6.55
CA ILE A 40 24.64 4.11 6.58
C ILE A 40 25.88 4.44 5.74
N VAL A 41 27.06 4.51 6.37
CA VAL A 41 28.32 4.92 5.71
C VAL A 41 29.47 4.09 6.22
N ASP A 42 30.34 3.67 5.29
CA ASP A 42 31.49 2.79 5.57
C ASP A 42 31.06 1.49 6.27
N CYS A 43 29.96 0.92 5.78
CA CYS A 43 29.43 -0.36 6.23
C CYS A 43 29.70 -1.45 5.17
N TYR A 44 29.86 -2.68 5.65
CA TYR A 44 30.15 -3.84 4.82
C TYR A 44 29.00 -4.83 4.95
N GLY A 45 28.46 -5.28 3.82
CA GLY A 45 27.35 -6.23 3.77
C GLY A 45 27.32 -6.91 2.40
N ARG A 46 26.64 -8.07 2.32
CA ARG A 46 26.45 -8.78 1.06
C ARG A 46 25.29 -8.20 0.27
N ASP A 47 24.14 -8.11 0.94
CA ASP A 47 22.88 -7.66 0.37
C ASP A 47 22.32 -6.54 1.25
N VAL A 48 21.78 -5.49 0.62
CA VAL A 48 21.14 -4.36 1.30
C VAL A 48 19.82 -4.09 0.62
N TYR A 49 18.74 -4.20 1.38
CA TYR A 49 17.38 -3.96 0.92
C TYR A 49 16.91 -2.61 1.44
N LEU A 50 16.30 -1.82 0.56
CA LEU A 50 15.70 -0.53 0.90
C LEU A 50 14.37 -0.42 0.15
N ALA A 51 13.27 -0.33 0.89
CA ALA A 51 11.92 -0.15 0.33
C ALA A 51 11.14 0.85 1.19
N GLY A 52 10.25 1.62 0.54
CA GLY A 52 9.47 2.66 1.18
C GLY A 52 9.42 3.95 0.37
N ALA A 53 8.76 4.96 0.92
CA ALA A 53 8.60 6.28 0.31
C ALA A 53 9.83 7.16 0.59
N PHE A 54 10.88 7.02 -0.22
CA PHE A 54 12.11 7.79 -0.05
C PHE A 54 12.16 9.00 -0.99
N GLY A 55 12.32 10.20 -0.41
CA GLY A 55 12.49 11.42 -1.22
C GLY A 55 13.87 11.54 -1.89
N ARG A 56 14.91 10.93 -1.31
CA ARG A 56 16.28 10.92 -1.86
C ARG A 56 17.07 9.72 -1.37
N ILE A 57 17.69 8.99 -2.30
CA ILE A 57 18.58 7.86 -2.03
C ILE A 57 19.95 8.16 -2.63
N VAL A 58 20.99 8.13 -1.79
CA VAL A 58 22.38 8.32 -2.19
C VAL A 58 23.17 7.05 -1.87
N VAL A 59 23.75 6.43 -2.89
CA VAL A 59 24.58 5.23 -2.78
C VAL A 59 25.99 5.58 -3.23
N ASN A 60 26.98 5.42 -2.35
CA ASN A 60 28.39 5.76 -2.62
C ASN A 60 28.56 7.18 -3.22
N ASP A 61 27.96 8.18 -2.57
CA ASP A 61 27.94 9.59 -2.97
C ASP A 61 27.23 9.89 -4.31
N VAL A 62 26.58 8.90 -4.93
CA VAL A 62 25.76 9.06 -6.14
C VAL A 62 24.30 9.11 -5.77
N ASP A 63 23.60 10.17 -6.18
CA ASP A 63 22.15 10.24 -6.09
C ASP A 63 21.51 9.32 -7.13
N VAL A 64 20.89 8.23 -6.67
CA VAL A 64 20.28 7.20 -7.53
C VAL A 64 18.76 7.33 -7.58
N THR A 65 18.17 8.33 -6.92
CA THR A 65 16.72 8.47 -6.74
C THR A 65 15.97 8.40 -8.07
N VAL A 66 16.39 9.21 -9.05
CA VAL A 66 15.74 9.27 -10.37
C VAL A 66 15.88 7.96 -11.13
N TYR A 67 17.03 7.29 -11.02
CA TYR A 67 17.24 6.00 -11.67
C TYR A 67 16.32 4.92 -11.08
N VAL A 68 16.24 4.84 -9.74
CA VAL A 68 15.39 3.87 -9.05
C VAL A 68 13.92 4.11 -9.36
N GLU A 69 13.44 5.35 -9.28
CA GLU A 69 12.04 5.68 -9.64
C GLU A 69 11.74 5.38 -11.11
N ALA A 70 12.66 5.67 -12.02
CA ALA A 70 12.48 5.37 -13.44
C ALA A 70 12.41 3.87 -13.74
N GLU A 71 13.27 3.06 -13.10
CA GLU A 71 13.20 1.60 -13.23
C GLU A 71 11.92 1.03 -12.61
N LEU A 72 11.47 1.61 -11.49
CA LEU A 72 10.23 1.21 -10.84
C LEU A 72 9.00 1.57 -11.70
N ASP A 73 8.95 2.76 -12.26
CA ASP A 73 7.92 3.20 -13.20
C ASP A 73 7.90 2.39 -14.49
N ARG A 74 9.07 1.93 -14.96
CA ARG A 74 9.19 1.03 -16.12
C ARG A 74 8.62 -0.35 -15.81
N ALA A 75 8.86 -0.87 -14.62
CA ALA A 75 8.36 -2.16 -14.17
C ALA A 75 6.86 -2.12 -13.86
N GLU A 76 6.38 -1.00 -13.30
CA GLU A 76 5.01 -0.83 -12.80
C GLU A 76 4.34 0.42 -13.42
N PRO A 77 3.88 0.35 -14.69
CA PRO A 77 3.34 1.51 -15.40
C PRO A 77 2.11 2.15 -14.74
N ASN A 78 1.31 1.38 -14.00
CA ASN A 78 0.14 1.88 -13.29
C ASN A 78 0.50 2.90 -12.20
N ARG A 79 1.72 2.86 -11.65
CA ARG A 79 2.21 3.91 -10.72
C ARG A 79 2.24 5.27 -11.39
N VAL A 80 2.71 5.32 -12.64
CA VAL A 80 2.79 6.54 -13.44
C VAL A 80 1.37 7.07 -13.71
N LEU A 81 0.46 6.19 -14.12
CA LEU A 81 -0.93 6.58 -14.39
C LEU A 81 -1.60 7.14 -13.12
N ALA A 82 -1.48 6.45 -11.98
CA ALA A 82 -2.03 6.89 -10.70
C ALA A 82 -1.47 8.25 -10.26
N ARG A 83 -0.15 8.45 -10.43
CA ARG A 83 0.54 9.68 -10.05
C ARG A 83 0.22 10.85 -10.97
N GLU A 84 0.18 10.65 -12.28
CA GLU A 84 0.07 11.73 -13.26
C GLU A 84 -1.36 12.14 -13.59
N ALA A 85 -2.36 11.29 -13.34
CA ALA A 85 -3.75 11.59 -13.65
C ALA A 85 -4.24 12.89 -13.01
N LYS A 86 -4.77 13.79 -13.85
CA LYS A 86 -5.23 15.15 -13.51
C LYS A 86 -6.58 15.50 -14.14
N THR A 87 -7.06 14.75 -15.10
CA THR A 87 -8.39 14.96 -15.70
C THR A 87 -9.29 13.76 -15.44
N ALA A 88 -10.59 13.94 -15.59
CA ALA A 88 -11.57 12.86 -15.49
C ALA A 88 -11.27 11.73 -16.48
N ASP A 89 -10.81 12.07 -17.69
CA ASP A 89 -10.42 11.10 -18.71
C ASP A 89 -9.18 10.30 -18.28
N GLU A 90 -8.16 10.96 -17.72
CA GLU A 90 -6.96 10.29 -17.22
C GLU A 90 -7.24 9.43 -15.97
N ILE A 91 -8.11 9.88 -15.06
CA ILE A 91 -8.54 9.09 -13.90
C ILE A 91 -9.29 7.83 -14.37
N ARG A 92 -10.17 7.95 -15.36
CA ARG A 92 -10.86 6.80 -15.97
C ARG A 92 -9.88 5.83 -16.61
N ALA A 93 -8.90 6.34 -17.36
CA ALA A 93 -7.87 5.52 -17.99
C ALA A 93 -6.99 4.80 -16.96
N ALA A 94 -6.58 5.50 -15.89
CA ALA A 94 -5.79 4.93 -14.80
C ALA A 94 -6.54 3.81 -14.08
N TRP A 95 -7.82 4.04 -13.76
CA TRP A 95 -8.66 3.01 -13.13
C TRP A 95 -8.84 1.78 -14.02
N ALA A 96 -9.12 1.98 -15.31
CA ALA A 96 -9.27 0.87 -16.26
C ALA A 96 -7.99 0.00 -16.36
N ALA A 97 -6.82 0.63 -16.38
CA ALA A 97 -5.54 -0.09 -16.40
C ALA A 97 -5.29 -0.88 -15.11
N ILE A 98 -5.62 -0.30 -13.94
CA ILE A 98 -5.56 -0.98 -12.64
C ILE A 98 -6.49 -2.20 -12.62
N GLU A 99 -7.73 -2.06 -13.09
CA GLU A 99 -8.69 -3.17 -13.14
C GLU A 99 -8.22 -4.30 -14.05
N GLU A 100 -7.62 -3.99 -15.21
CA GLU A 100 -7.05 -4.97 -16.12
C GLU A 100 -5.89 -5.73 -15.46
N THR A 101 -4.98 -5.02 -14.83
CA THR A 101 -3.81 -5.59 -14.14
C THR A 101 -4.22 -6.49 -12.96
N TRP A 102 -5.18 -6.06 -12.14
CA TRP A 102 -5.71 -6.89 -11.05
C TRP A 102 -6.49 -8.09 -11.56
N ALA A 103 -7.31 -7.95 -12.61
CA ALA A 103 -8.04 -9.06 -13.19
C ALA A 103 -7.08 -10.18 -13.66
N ALA A 104 -5.98 -9.82 -14.33
CA ALA A 104 -4.96 -10.78 -14.73
C ALA A 104 -4.30 -11.49 -13.51
N THR A 105 -4.02 -10.74 -12.44
CA THR A 105 -3.50 -11.34 -11.20
C THR A 105 -4.52 -12.26 -10.53
N PHE A 106 -5.80 -11.88 -10.48
CA PHE A 106 -6.87 -12.71 -9.91
C PHE A 106 -7.02 -14.05 -10.65
N GLU A 107 -6.97 -14.02 -11.99
CA GLU A 107 -6.96 -15.26 -12.78
C GLU A 107 -5.75 -16.13 -12.47
N ARG A 108 -4.57 -15.53 -12.29
CA ARG A 108 -3.35 -16.28 -11.93
C ARG A 108 -3.45 -16.93 -10.55
N VAL A 109 -3.87 -16.18 -9.53
CA VAL A 109 -3.88 -16.68 -8.14
C VAL A 109 -4.95 -17.75 -7.90
N ARG A 110 -6.05 -17.74 -8.66
CA ARG A 110 -7.06 -18.82 -8.61
C ARG A 110 -6.52 -20.18 -9.04
N ALA A 111 -5.40 -20.22 -9.77
CA ALA A 111 -4.73 -21.46 -10.14
C ALA A 111 -3.71 -21.95 -9.09
N LEU A 112 -3.42 -21.14 -8.07
CA LEU A 112 -2.51 -21.49 -6.98
C LEU A 112 -3.26 -22.21 -5.85
N PRO A 113 -2.58 -23.05 -5.06
CA PRO A 113 -3.13 -23.54 -3.80
C PRO A 113 -3.52 -22.36 -2.90
N GLU A 114 -4.70 -22.42 -2.30
CA GLU A 114 -5.23 -21.36 -1.45
C GLU A 114 -4.29 -21.06 -0.28
N GLU A 115 -3.62 -22.07 0.26
CA GLU A 115 -2.68 -21.93 1.36
C GLU A 115 -1.50 -21.00 1.04
N LEU A 116 -1.12 -20.84 -0.24
CA LEU A 116 -0.09 -19.87 -0.64
C LEU A 116 -0.61 -18.43 -0.51
N LEU A 117 -1.91 -18.20 -0.69
CA LEU A 117 -2.50 -16.86 -0.67
C LEU A 117 -2.58 -16.26 0.74
N HIS A 118 -2.53 -17.12 1.76
CA HIS A 118 -2.45 -16.75 3.17
C HIS A 118 -1.02 -16.67 3.70
N GLN A 119 -0.02 -17.06 2.91
CA GLN A 119 1.38 -16.99 3.34
C GLN A 119 1.95 -15.58 3.21
N ARG A 120 2.70 -15.17 4.24
CA ARG A 120 3.48 -13.94 4.29
C ARG A 120 4.90 -14.23 3.80
N VAL A 121 5.48 -13.28 3.06
CA VAL A 121 6.90 -13.29 2.68
C VAL A 121 7.59 -12.22 3.50
N ASP A 122 8.67 -12.57 4.19
CA ASP A 122 9.40 -11.65 5.08
C ASP A 122 8.48 -10.89 6.03
N ASP A 123 7.49 -11.57 6.63
CA ASP A 123 6.46 -10.99 7.52
C ASP A 123 5.63 -9.83 6.94
N GLU A 124 5.75 -9.55 5.63
CA GLU A 124 4.87 -8.62 4.91
C GLU A 124 3.48 -9.23 4.69
N TRP A 125 2.48 -8.42 4.36
CA TRP A 125 1.10 -8.88 4.20
C TRP A 125 0.97 -9.99 3.17
N SER A 126 0.15 -11.00 3.48
CA SER A 126 -0.22 -12.02 2.52
C SER A 126 -1.05 -11.44 1.37
N PHE A 127 -1.28 -12.24 0.32
CA PHE A 127 -2.15 -11.82 -0.78
C PHE A 127 -3.57 -11.51 -0.28
N VAL A 128 -4.13 -12.36 0.58
CA VAL A 128 -5.45 -12.16 1.18
C VAL A 128 -5.48 -10.89 2.03
N GLU A 129 -4.47 -10.66 2.88
CA GLU A 129 -4.37 -9.45 3.69
C GLU A 129 -4.27 -8.19 2.83
N THR A 130 -3.57 -8.26 1.71
CA THR A 130 -3.48 -7.17 0.74
C THR A 130 -4.85 -6.86 0.12
N GLN A 131 -5.66 -7.86 -0.22
CA GLN A 131 -7.02 -7.62 -0.74
C GLN A 131 -7.94 -7.02 0.32
N ARG A 132 -7.82 -7.48 1.57
CA ARG A 132 -8.54 -6.89 2.72
C ARG A 132 -8.14 -5.44 2.94
N HIS A 133 -6.86 -5.12 2.80
CA HIS A 133 -6.36 -3.76 2.91
C HIS A 133 -6.88 -2.86 1.78
N LEU A 134 -6.86 -3.32 0.53
CA LEU A 134 -7.35 -2.54 -0.61
C LEU A 134 -8.87 -2.29 -0.57
N LEU A 135 -9.64 -3.23 -0.01
CA LEU A 135 -11.06 -3.00 0.31
C LEU A 135 -11.19 -1.87 1.34
N TYR A 136 -10.46 -1.96 2.45
CA TYR A 136 -10.44 -0.91 3.48
C TYR A 136 -10.00 0.46 2.92
N ALA A 137 -8.94 0.51 2.10
CA ALA A 137 -8.46 1.75 1.51
C ALA A 137 -9.52 2.39 0.60
N SER A 138 -10.22 1.57 -0.18
CA SER A 138 -11.33 2.04 -1.01
C SER A 138 -12.50 2.55 -0.15
N ASP A 139 -12.88 1.85 0.91
CA ASP A 139 -13.92 2.30 1.84
C ASP A 139 -13.55 3.63 2.52
N LYS A 140 -12.29 3.75 2.95
CA LYS A 140 -11.73 4.93 3.61
C LYS A 140 -11.72 6.17 2.72
N TRP A 141 -11.29 6.02 1.47
CA TRP A 141 -11.04 7.16 0.57
C TRP A 141 -12.17 7.42 -0.42
N LEU A 142 -12.88 6.39 -0.89
CA LEU A 142 -14.03 6.54 -1.78
C LEU A 142 -15.34 6.53 -0.97
N GLY A 143 -15.59 5.49 -0.19
CA GLY A 143 -16.86 5.29 0.52
C GLY A 143 -17.19 6.45 1.48
N ASN A 144 -16.22 6.83 2.30
CA ASN A 144 -16.45 7.83 3.35
C ASN A 144 -16.45 9.29 2.84
N PRO A 145 -15.35 9.88 2.32
CA PRO A 145 -15.34 11.30 1.97
C PRO A 145 -15.98 11.61 0.61
N VAL A 146 -15.89 10.71 -0.38
CA VAL A 146 -16.36 10.99 -1.75
C VAL A 146 -17.84 10.66 -1.92
N LEU A 147 -18.24 9.46 -1.49
CA LEU A 147 -19.62 8.96 -1.59
C LEU A 147 -20.47 9.30 -0.36
N GLU A 148 -19.85 9.63 0.77
CA GLU A 148 -20.52 9.98 2.02
C GLU A 148 -21.48 8.88 2.50
N GLU A 149 -21.10 7.61 2.30
CA GLU A 149 -21.83 6.45 2.80
C GLU A 149 -21.91 6.48 4.33
N ASP A 150 -23.05 6.09 4.91
CA ASP A 150 -23.24 6.11 6.36
C ASP A 150 -22.41 5.03 7.07
N GLU A 151 -22.27 3.86 6.44
CA GLU A 151 -21.46 2.72 6.90
C GLU A 151 -20.50 2.28 5.79
N PRO A 152 -19.42 3.04 5.53
CA PRO A 152 -18.57 2.81 4.36
C PRO A 152 -17.68 1.57 4.47
N TYR A 153 -17.32 1.15 5.69
CA TYR A 153 -16.33 0.11 5.95
C TYR A 153 -16.94 -1.28 5.99
N HIS A 154 -16.39 -2.18 5.17
CA HIS A 154 -16.74 -3.59 5.22
C HIS A 154 -15.99 -4.31 6.37
N PRO A 155 -16.64 -5.21 7.14
CA PRO A 155 -15.98 -5.90 8.26
C PRO A 155 -14.74 -6.74 7.90
N LEU A 156 -14.63 -7.17 6.63
CA LEU A 156 -13.45 -7.90 6.14
C LEU A 156 -12.26 -6.99 5.80
N GLY A 157 -12.42 -5.66 5.82
CA GLY A 157 -11.31 -4.73 5.62
C GLY A 157 -10.18 -4.94 6.62
N TYR A 158 -8.97 -4.50 6.26
CA TYR A 158 -7.79 -4.62 7.12
C TYR A 158 -6.98 -3.31 7.14
N GLY A 159 -6.97 -2.64 8.29
CA GLY A 159 -6.26 -1.38 8.48
C GLY A 159 -4.74 -1.55 8.52
N PRO A 160 -3.97 -0.45 8.38
CA PRO A 160 -2.52 -0.46 8.52
C PRO A 160 -2.08 -1.07 9.86
N ALA A 161 -0.95 -1.79 9.86
CA ALA A 161 -0.40 -2.48 11.03
C ALA A 161 -1.36 -3.45 11.77
N GLY A 162 -2.45 -3.87 11.11
CA GLY A 162 -3.43 -4.77 11.71
C GLY A 162 -4.23 -4.15 12.86
N ALA A 163 -4.34 -2.82 12.92
CA ALA A 163 -5.18 -2.15 13.89
C ALA A 163 -6.59 -1.87 13.31
N ASP A 164 -7.62 -2.03 14.15
CA ASP A 164 -8.91 -1.37 13.91
C ASP A 164 -8.73 0.10 14.30
N GLU A 165 -8.87 1.00 13.33
CA GLU A 165 -8.98 2.41 13.65
C GLU A 165 -10.32 2.61 14.39
N THR A 166 -10.31 3.29 15.54
CA THR A 166 -11.51 3.42 16.39
C THR A 166 -12.74 3.83 15.58
N GLY A 167 -13.75 2.95 15.53
CA GLY A 167 -15.03 3.22 14.88
C GLY A 167 -15.18 2.68 13.46
N THR A 168 -14.21 1.92 12.92
CA THR A 168 -14.35 1.30 11.58
C THR A 168 -15.06 -0.05 11.58
N GLY A 169 -15.12 -0.76 12.71
CA GLY A 169 -15.87 -2.02 12.82
C GLY A 169 -15.22 -3.20 12.09
N LEU A 170 -13.90 -3.11 11.86
CA LEU A 170 -13.15 -4.15 11.16
C LEU A 170 -13.00 -5.38 12.05
N THR A 171 -13.12 -6.56 11.44
CA THR A 171 -12.77 -7.83 12.09
C THR A 171 -11.30 -8.11 11.79
N VAL A 172 -10.39 -7.56 12.60
CA VAL A 172 -8.93 -7.65 12.40
C VAL A 172 -8.47 -9.09 12.17
N ASP A 173 -8.90 -10.02 13.03
CA ASP A 173 -8.52 -11.43 12.99
C ASP A 173 -9.34 -12.28 11.99
N ALA A 174 -10.07 -11.65 11.06
CA ALA A 174 -10.76 -12.39 10.01
C ALA A 174 -9.76 -13.14 9.11
N ASP A 175 -10.08 -14.39 8.77
CA ASP A 175 -9.29 -15.23 7.86
C ASP A 175 -10.17 -15.71 6.71
N PRO A 176 -10.62 -14.80 5.81
CA PRO A 176 -11.51 -15.15 4.71
C PRO A 176 -10.76 -15.93 3.64
N SER A 177 -11.44 -16.86 3.00
CA SER A 177 -10.98 -17.48 1.74
C SER A 177 -10.81 -16.41 0.64
N LEU A 178 -10.08 -16.75 -0.42
CA LEU A 178 -9.89 -15.82 -1.55
C LEU A 178 -11.23 -15.29 -2.08
N GLU A 179 -12.19 -16.18 -2.32
CA GLU A 179 -13.48 -15.77 -2.90
C GLU A 179 -14.34 -14.99 -1.90
N GLN A 180 -14.22 -15.26 -0.59
CA GLN A 180 -14.90 -14.48 0.45
C GLN A 180 -14.41 -13.04 0.51
N ILE A 181 -13.12 -12.78 0.30
CA ILE A 181 -12.63 -11.39 0.21
C ILE A 181 -12.85 -10.76 -1.16
N LEU A 182 -12.76 -11.54 -2.24
CA LEU A 182 -12.95 -11.01 -3.59
C LEU A 182 -14.39 -10.55 -3.85
N GLU A 183 -15.41 -11.16 -3.23
CA GLU A 183 -16.81 -10.73 -3.39
C GLU A 183 -17.01 -9.24 -3.03
N PRO A 184 -16.76 -8.78 -1.78
CA PRO A 184 -16.92 -7.36 -1.43
C PRO A 184 -15.87 -6.47 -2.11
N ARG A 185 -14.65 -6.99 -2.37
CA ARG A 185 -13.59 -6.26 -3.06
C ARG A 185 -13.98 -5.90 -4.50
N LEU A 186 -14.47 -6.86 -5.27
CA LEU A 186 -14.92 -6.65 -6.65
C LEU A 186 -16.18 -5.78 -6.71
N ALA A 187 -17.08 -5.91 -5.73
CA ALA A 187 -18.23 -5.01 -5.60
C ALA A 187 -17.76 -3.55 -5.41
N ARG A 188 -16.80 -3.31 -4.52
CA ARG A 188 -16.23 -1.97 -4.29
C ARG A 188 -15.47 -1.44 -5.50
N MET A 189 -14.72 -2.28 -6.21
CA MET A 189 -14.09 -1.92 -7.50
C MET A 189 -15.16 -1.53 -8.55
N GLY A 190 -16.29 -2.24 -8.58
CA GLY A 190 -17.44 -1.90 -9.41
C GLY A 190 -18.03 -0.52 -9.07
N THR A 191 -18.15 -0.18 -7.79
CA THR A 191 -18.57 1.15 -7.33
C THR A 191 -17.59 2.24 -7.80
N MET A 192 -16.29 2.01 -7.65
CA MET A 192 -15.25 2.92 -8.15
C MET A 192 -15.37 3.11 -9.67
N ARG A 193 -15.51 2.02 -10.43
CA ARG A 193 -15.72 2.05 -11.89
C ARG A 193 -16.95 2.88 -12.27
N ALA A 194 -18.07 2.66 -11.59
CA ALA A 194 -19.30 3.41 -11.83
C ALA A 194 -19.12 4.90 -11.55
N PHE A 195 -18.47 5.25 -10.43
CA PHE A 195 -18.18 6.64 -10.08
C PHE A 195 -17.31 7.33 -11.12
N VAL A 196 -16.16 6.74 -11.46
CA VAL A 196 -15.23 7.36 -12.43
C VAL A 196 -15.83 7.43 -13.83
N SER A 197 -16.73 6.50 -14.21
CA SER A 197 -17.39 6.52 -15.52
C SER A 197 -18.18 7.82 -15.79
N GLY A 198 -18.77 8.40 -14.74
CA GLY A 198 -19.57 9.62 -14.82
C GLY A 198 -18.86 10.87 -14.31
N VAL A 199 -17.62 10.76 -13.81
CA VAL A 199 -16.93 11.89 -13.18
C VAL A 199 -16.54 12.94 -14.22
N THR A 200 -16.63 14.21 -13.80
CA THR A 200 -16.22 15.38 -14.59
C THR A 200 -15.07 16.09 -13.87
N ASP A 201 -14.31 16.93 -14.57
CA ASP A 201 -13.24 17.71 -13.94
C ASP A 201 -13.77 18.61 -12.81
N ALA A 202 -14.97 19.17 -12.97
CA ALA A 202 -15.62 19.96 -11.93
C ALA A 202 -15.94 19.12 -10.68
N GLU A 203 -16.40 17.88 -10.86
CA GLU A 203 -16.66 16.96 -9.74
C GLU A 203 -15.34 16.53 -9.06
N LEU A 204 -14.26 16.37 -9.82
CA LEU A 204 -12.94 16.08 -9.25
C LEU A 204 -12.43 17.22 -8.35
N ASP A 205 -12.77 18.47 -8.65
CA ASP A 205 -12.37 19.64 -7.87
C ASP A 205 -13.32 19.93 -6.69
N ARG A 206 -14.40 19.15 -6.53
CA ARG A 206 -15.29 19.25 -5.38
C ARG A 206 -14.55 18.90 -4.08
N LEU A 207 -14.76 19.71 -3.05
CA LEU A 207 -14.36 19.39 -1.68
C LEU A 207 -15.35 18.40 -1.05
N CYS A 208 -14.81 17.37 -0.43
CA CYS A 208 -15.53 16.42 0.40
C CYS A 208 -15.98 17.09 1.70
N THR A 209 -17.18 16.76 2.19
CA THR A 209 -17.64 17.30 3.49
C THR A 209 -17.19 16.45 4.67
N ARG A 210 -16.87 15.17 4.42
CA ARG A 210 -16.29 14.24 5.38
C ARG A 210 -14.80 14.06 5.14
N LYS A 211 -14.09 13.67 6.19
CA LYS A 211 -12.65 13.32 6.15
C LYS A 211 -12.50 11.80 6.24
N PRO A 212 -11.44 11.22 5.66
CA PRO A 212 -11.06 9.84 5.95
C PRO A 212 -10.99 9.63 7.48
N ILE A 213 -11.45 8.47 7.96
CA ILE A 213 -11.28 8.12 9.38
C ILE A 213 -9.82 7.69 9.58
N GLY A 214 -9.25 8.01 10.74
CA GLY A 214 -7.88 7.66 11.11
C GLY A 214 -7.06 8.88 11.55
N ASN A 215 -5.74 8.75 11.51
CA ASN A 215 -4.79 9.81 11.90
C ASN A 215 -4.42 10.75 10.73
N ASP A 216 -5.30 10.86 9.74
CA ASP A 216 -5.08 11.72 8.59
C ASP A 216 -5.04 13.21 9.01
N PRO A 217 -4.16 14.04 8.41
CA PRO A 217 -4.04 15.44 8.78
C PRO A 217 -5.36 16.19 8.69
N ASP A 218 -5.56 17.13 9.61
CA ASP A 218 -6.67 18.08 9.53
C ASP A 218 -6.47 19.02 8.34
N ALA A 219 -7.07 18.68 7.20
CA ALA A 219 -6.92 19.36 5.93
C ALA A 219 -8.20 19.28 5.11
N ASP A 220 -8.28 20.08 4.04
CA ASP A 220 -9.31 19.92 3.01
C ASP A 220 -9.00 18.70 2.14
N TYR A 221 -10.04 17.90 1.91
CA TYR A 221 -9.99 16.72 1.05
C TYR A 221 -10.89 16.98 -0.16
N GLY A 222 -10.32 16.93 -1.36
CA GLY A 222 -11.08 16.98 -2.60
C GLY A 222 -11.24 15.59 -3.21
N VAL A 223 -12.29 15.40 -4.01
CA VAL A 223 -12.57 14.13 -4.72
C VAL A 223 -11.33 13.64 -5.46
N ARG A 224 -10.67 14.53 -6.20
CA ARG A 224 -9.42 14.23 -6.92
C ARG A 224 -8.35 13.63 -6.01
N ARG A 225 -8.12 14.22 -4.83
CA ARG A 225 -7.11 13.73 -3.88
C ARG A 225 -7.48 12.32 -3.42
N CYS A 226 -8.73 12.11 -3.02
CA CYS A 226 -9.22 10.82 -2.57
C CYS A 226 -9.06 9.73 -3.65
N LEU A 227 -9.50 10.00 -4.88
CA LEU A 227 -9.35 9.05 -5.98
C LEU A 227 -7.88 8.74 -6.28
N LYS A 228 -7.00 9.75 -6.26
CA LYS A 228 -5.57 9.55 -6.48
C LYS A 228 -4.92 8.70 -5.40
N VAL A 229 -5.37 8.80 -4.15
CA VAL A 229 -4.91 7.90 -3.10
C VAL A 229 -5.35 6.46 -3.41
N VAL A 230 -6.62 6.22 -3.74
CA VAL A 230 -7.08 4.88 -4.15
C VAL A 230 -6.24 4.33 -5.31
N LEU A 231 -6.01 5.11 -6.37
CA LEU A 231 -5.18 4.69 -7.50
C LEU A 231 -3.74 4.34 -7.09
N ALA A 232 -3.15 5.10 -6.17
CA ALA A 232 -1.80 4.86 -5.69
C ALA A 232 -1.71 3.61 -4.80
N GLU A 233 -2.67 3.41 -3.88
CA GLU A 233 -2.77 2.21 -3.04
C GLU A 233 -2.86 0.95 -3.91
N GLU A 234 -3.72 0.99 -4.93
CA GLU A 234 -3.90 -0.11 -5.87
C GLU A 234 -2.62 -0.46 -6.63
N ALA A 235 -1.90 0.55 -7.13
CA ALA A 235 -0.68 0.35 -7.90
C ALA A 235 0.50 -0.14 -7.04
N GLU A 236 0.71 0.46 -5.86
CA GLU A 236 1.81 0.08 -4.98
C GLU A 236 1.60 -1.31 -4.35
N HIS A 237 0.38 -1.63 -3.92
CA HIS A 237 0.11 -2.94 -3.31
C HIS A 237 0.05 -4.06 -4.34
N HIS A 238 -0.32 -3.78 -5.59
CA HIS A 238 -0.18 -4.75 -6.66
C HIS A 238 1.28 -5.16 -6.84
N ARG A 239 2.21 -4.19 -6.84
CA ARG A 239 3.66 -4.45 -6.92
C ARG A 239 4.15 -5.39 -5.81
N TYR A 240 3.78 -5.13 -4.55
CA TYR A 240 4.15 -6.00 -3.44
C TYR A 240 3.54 -7.40 -3.58
N ALA A 241 2.24 -7.47 -3.91
CA ALA A 241 1.54 -8.74 -4.10
C ALA A 241 2.18 -9.62 -5.20
N VAL A 242 2.55 -9.06 -6.36
CA VAL A 242 3.15 -9.85 -7.44
C VAL A 242 4.58 -10.28 -7.14
N ARG A 243 5.36 -9.45 -6.42
CA ARG A 243 6.70 -9.79 -5.91
C ARG A 243 6.62 -11.01 -5.00
N ASP A 244 5.71 -11.00 -4.03
CA ASP A 244 5.63 -12.05 -3.02
C ASP A 244 5.06 -13.35 -3.58
N LEU A 245 4.04 -13.25 -4.43
CA LEU A 245 3.53 -14.40 -5.16
C LEU A 245 4.60 -15.05 -6.06
N ALA A 246 5.55 -14.28 -6.60
CA ALA A 246 6.65 -14.83 -7.39
C ALA A 246 7.63 -15.65 -6.53
N VAL A 247 7.88 -15.22 -5.29
CA VAL A 247 8.67 -15.97 -4.31
C VAL A 247 7.95 -17.27 -3.93
N LEU A 248 6.66 -17.18 -3.58
CA LEU A 248 5.87 -18.32 -3.14
C LEU A 248 5.63 -19.36 -4.24
N ALA A 249 5.47 -18.94 -5.50
CA ALA A 249 5.27 -19.86 -6.63
C ALA A 249 6.56 -20.55 -7.10
N ALA A 250 7.73 -20.06 -6.70
CA ALA A 250 9.03 -20.63 -7.04
C ALA A 250 9.54 -21.66 -6.01
N GLY A 251 8.94 -21.69 -4.82
CA GLY A 251 9.21 -22.66 -3.75
C GLY A 251 8.40 -23.94 -3.87
#